data_AF-A0A1V2I019-F1
#
_entry.id   AF-A0A1V2I019-F1
#
_cell.length_a   1.000
_cell.length_b   1.000
_cell.length_c   1.000
_cell.angle_alpha   90.00
_cell.angle_beta   90.00
_cell.angle_gamma   90.00
#
_symmetry.space_group_name_H-M   'P 1'
#
loop_
_entity.id
_entity.type
_entity.pdbx_description
1 polymer ?
#
loop_
_entity_poly.entity_id
_entity_poly.type
_entity_poly.pdbx_seq_one_letter_code
_entity_poly.pdbx_strand_id
1 'polypeptide(L)'
;MTSSGDRHRLTVLPGADPGDIRAAVAAFQPGSYLTFRHSSRDRDAVELVFRSWPDGDAPVDADEPTTPAAAWTPEVAERVAEVPPDLLRTVRVRHDRTPVPAWWTTVFSTIVGGPWADRHDASQAGADDPDAHAVYGCAQPDGTVAARPAPDQLSWERHLSTHLDRLRDDDGGPIRSLRDDVAMLALQVAGALVAAGLPLAETGGAEPHGGALVVPARHATPTGVAIGWATHPHLPALGAHSEATAATLPDVMGYALASLLGALGFRIQRGAGTRSHLVTAAPTT
;
A
#
# COMPACT_ATOMS: atom_id res chain seq x y z
N MET A 1 16.17 -37.80 17.49
CA MET A 1 15.83 -37.91 16.06
C MET A 1 15.00 -39.18 15.86
N THR A 2 13.81 -39.10 15.29
CA THR A 2 12.97 -40.29 15.01
C THR A 2 12.80 -40.42 13.50
N SER A 3 13.24 -41.56 12.94
CA SER A 3 13.12 -41.86 11.51
C SER A 3 11.89 -42.74 11.27
N SER A 4 11.00 -42.32 10.37
CA SER A 4 9.81 -43.08 9.97
C SER A 4 9.54 -42.76 8.50
N GLY A 5 10.00 -43.60 7.58
CA GLY A 5 9.98 -43.35 6.14
C GLY A 5 10.89 -42.18 5.72
N ASP A 6 10.75 -41.70 4.47
CA ASP A 6 11.43 -40.57 3.79
C ASP A 6 11.32 -39.19 4.48
N ARG A 7 11.10 -39.20 5.79
CA ARG A 7 10.80 -38.02 6.59
C ARG A 7 11.66 -38.02 7.83
N HIS A 8 12.64 -37.13 7.83
CA HIS A 8 13.43 -36.85 9.01
C HIS A 8 12.83 -35.68 9.77
N ARG A 9 12.63 -35.88 11.08
CA ARG A 9 12.11 -34.86 12.00
C ARG A 9 13.21 -34.44 12.97
N LEU A 10 13.56 -33.17 12.93
CA LEU A 10 14.41 -32.51 13.90
C LEU A 10 13.54 -31.53 14.70
N THR A 11 13.51 -31.66 16.01
CA THR A 11 12.78 -30.74 16.89
C THR A 11 13.82 -29.89 17.60
N VAL A 12 13.79 -28.59 17.33
CA VAL A 12 14.67 -27.60 17.93
C VAL A 12 13.95 -27.02 19.14
N LEU A 13 14.52 -27.23 20.31
CA LEU A 13 13.99 -26.73 21.57
C LEU A 13 14.53 -25.32 21.85
N PRO A 14 13.81 -24.50 22.65
CA PRO A 14 14.31 -23.21 23.09
C PRO A 14 15.68 -23.34 23.77
N GLY A 15 16.66 -22.54 23.32
CA GLY A 15 18.02 -22.56 23.85
C GLY A 15 18.98 -23.57 23.21
N ALA A 16 18.58 -24.22 22.11
CA ALA A 16 19.48 -25.08 21.34
C ALA A 16 20.67 -24.31 20.75
N ASP A 17 21.86 -24.90 20.83
CA ASP A 17 23.08 -24.29 20.29
C ASP A 17 23.04 -24.26 18.75
N PRO A 18 23.37 -23.13 18.09
CA PRO A 18 23.38 -23.03 16.63
C PRO A 18 24.38 -23.98 15.94
N GLY A 19 25.43 -24.43 16.64
CA GLY A 19 26.36 -25.45 16.18
C GLY A 19 25.72 -26.83 16.09
N ASP A 20 24.92 -27.21 17.09
CA ASP A 20 24.20 -28.49 17.11
C ASP A 20 23.15 -28.59 16.00
N ILE A 21 22.49 -27.47 15.70
CA ILE A 21 21.53 -27.39 14.59
C ILE A 21 22.26 -27.58 13.25
N ARG A 22 23.42 -26.92 13.06
CA ARG A 22 24.21 -27.06 11.83
C ARG A 22 24.76 -28.47 11.65
N ALA A 23 25.26 -29.09 12.72
CA ALA A 23 25.73 -30.48 12.69
C ALA A 23 24.60 -31.46 12.36
N ALA A 24 23.41 -31.24 12.91
CA ALA A 24 22.23 -32.05 12.61
C ALA A 24 21.73 -31.86 11.17
N VAL A 25 21.78 -30.64 10.62
CA VAL A 25 21.41 -30.35 9.23
C VAL A 25 22.42 -30.95 8.24
N ALA A 26 23.71 -30.91 8.56
CA ALA A 26 24.78 -31.48 7.73
C ALA A 26 24.72 -33.01 7.60
N ALA A 27 24.01 -33.69 8.51
CA ALA A 27 23.83 -35.14 8.47
C ALA A 27 22.76 -35.60 7.46
N PHE A 28 22.03 -34.71 6.79
CA PHE A 28 20.99 -35.06 5.81
C PHE A 28 21.52 -35.11 4.37
N GLN A 29 20.91 -35.97 3.54
CA GLN A 29 21.35 -36.15 2.16
C GLN A 29 21.06 -34.89 1.30
N PRO A 30 21.98 -34.54 0.38
CA PRO A 30 21.75 -33.53 -0.65
C PRO A 30 20.47 -33.84 -1.44
N GLY A 31 19.63 -32.83 -1.70
CA GLY A 31 18.36 -32.99 -2.42
C GLY A 31 17.11 -33.09 -1.54
N SER A 32 17.24 -32.89 -0.23
CA SER A 32 16.09 -32.76 0.68
C SER A 32 15.62 -31.30 0.77
N TYR A 33 14.31 -31.06 0.82
CA TYR A 33 13.79 -29.71 1.12
C TYR A 33 13.35 -29.59 2.58
N LEU A 34 13.55 -28.39 3.14
CA LEU A 34 13.25 -28.05 4.53
C LEU A 34 11.88 -27.40 4.65
N THR A 35 11.06 -27.91 5.56
CA THR A 35 9.81 -27.26 5.96
C THR A 35 9.82 -26.94 7.44
N PHE A 36 9.39 -25.72 7.77
CA PHE A 36 9.25 -25.23 9.14
C PHE A 36 7.81 -25.40 9.59
N ARG A 37 7.60 -25.98 10.78
CA ARG A 37 6.30 -25.93 11.45
C ARG A 37 6.47 -25.81 12.97
N HIS A 38 5.54 -25.13 13.62
CA HIS A 38 5.48 -25.15 15.08
C HIS A 38 5.11 -26.56 15.57
N SER A 39 5.76 -27.01 16.63
CA SER A 39 5.47 -28.32 17.21
C SER A 39 4.05 -28.33 17.79
N SER A 40 3.26 -29.34 17.43
CA SER A 40 1.90 -29.49 17.97
C SER A 40 1.89 -29.89 19.46
N ARG A 41 3.04 -30.29 20.01
CA ARG A 41 3.19 -30.70 21.41
C ARG A 41 3.80 -29.61 22.30
N ASP A 42 4.45 -28.61 21.71
CA ASP A 42 5.16 -27.56 22.42
C ASP A 42 5.17 -26.28 21.57
N ARG A 43 4.56 -25.20 22.07
CA ARG A 43 4.37 -23.96 21.29
C ARG A 43 5.68 -23.23 21.01
N ASP A 44 6.68 -23.44 21.86
CA ASP A 44 7.97 -22.74 21.79
C ASP A 44 9.01 -23.54 21.00
N ALA A 45 8.68 -24.77 20.60
CA ALA A 45 9.56 -25.62 19.79
C ALA A 45 9.25 -25.51 18.29
N VAL A 46 10.32 -25.43 17.49
CA VAL A 46 10.24 -25.43 16.02
C VAL A 46 10.60 -26.82 15.50
N GLU A 47 9.74 -27.40 14.68
CA GLU A 47 9.96 -28.67 14.02
C GLU A 47 10.45 -28.44 12.59
N LEU A 48 11.70 -28.86 12.36
CA LEU A 48 12.35 -28.88 11.05
C LEU A 48 12.10 -30.24 10.42
N VAL A 49 11.49 -30.23 9.25
CA VAL A 49 11.01 -31.45 8.60
C VAL A 49 11.58 -31.52 7.20
N PHE A 50 12.42 -32.52 7.02
CA PHE A 50 13.09 -32.82 5.78
C PHE A 50 12.28 -33.85 5.01
N ARG A 51 12.14 -33.64 3.70
CA ARG A 51 11.52 -34.58 2.78
C ARG A 51 12.40 -34.76 1.56
N SER A 52 12.57 -36.00 1.15
CA SER A 52 13.18 -36.40 -0.12
C SER A 52 12.33 -35.89 -1.29
N TRP A 53 12.96 -35.47 -2.38
CA TRP A 53 12.26 -35.19 -3.64
C TRP A 53 11.65 -36.50 -4.18
N PRO A 54 10.38 -36.52 -4.62
CA PRO A 54 9.85 -37.69 -5.31
C PRO A 54 10.58 -37.83 -6.65
N ASP A 55 11.20 -38.99 -6.90
CA ASP A 55 11.88 -39.29 -8.16
C ASP A 55 10.95 -38.94 -9.35
N GLY A 56 11.32 -37.94 -10.17
CA GLY A 56 10.55 -37.62 -11.37
C GLY A 56 10.81 -36.27 -12.03
N ASP A 57 11.01 -35.17 -11.29
CA ASP A 57 11.10 -33.83 -11.90
C ASP A 57 12.32 -33.06 -11.39
N ALA A 58 13.49 -33.24 -12.01
CA ALA A 58 14.58 -32.29 -11.89
C ALA A 58 14.31 -31.09 -12.82
N PRO A 59 14.43 -29.83 -12.38
CA PRO A 59 14.35 -28.69 -13.28
C PRO A 59 15.56 -28.66 -14.23
N VAL A 60 15.26 -28.34 -15.48
CA VAL A 60 16.18 -28.22 -16.63
C VAL A 60 17.25 -27.15 -16.36
N ASP A 61 18.51 -27.56 -16.57
CA ASP A 61 19.78 -26.81 -16.66
C ASP A 61 20.10 -25.73 -15.60
N ALA A 62 20.95 -26.12 -14.65
CA ALA A 62 21.62 -25.28 -13.66
C ALA A 62 23.14 -25.16 -13.91
N ASP A 63 23.59 -25.28 -15.15
CA ASP A 63 25.02 -25.53 -15.46
C ASP A 63 25.89 -24.30 -15.78
N GLU A 64 25.44 -23.07 -15.50
CA GLU A 64 26.36 -21.91 -15.49
C GLU A 64 26.40 -21.17 -14.14
N PRO A 65 27.51 -21.23 -13.39
CA PRO A 65 27.73 -20.37 -12.25
C PRO A 65 27.91 -18.92 -12.73
N THR A 66 27.01 -18.03 -12.32
CA THR A 66 27.14 -16.59 -12.55
C THR A 66 28.23 -16.05 -11.63
N THR A 67 29.34 -15.59 -12.19
CA THR A 67 30.47 -14.99 -11.46
C THR A 67 30.02 -13.71 -10.72
N PRO A 68 30.31 -13.54 -9.41
CA PRO A 68 30.00 -12.31 -8.71
C PRO A 68 30.91 -11.15 -9.14
N ALA A 69 30.33 -9.95 -9.23
CA ALA A 69 31.01 -8.72 -9.60
C ALA A 69 32.12 -8.33 -8.60
N ALA A 70 33.27 -7.91 -9.12
CA ALA A 70 34.49 -7.63 -8.39
C ALA A 70 34.36 -6.41 -7.46
N ALA A 71 34.21 -6.64 -6.15
CA ALA A 71 34.46 -5.65 -5.09
C ALA A 71 34.62 -6.29 -3.69
N TRP A 72 35.18 -7.49 -3.59
CA TRP A 72 35.31 -8.19 -2.30
C TRP A 72 36.78 -8.18 -1.86
N THR A 73 37.04 -7.86 -0.60
CA THR A 73 38.39 -7.98 -0.04
C THR A 73 38.81 -9.46 0.02
N PRO A 74 40.11 -9.79 -0.07
CA PRO A 74 40.59 -11.17 -0.14
C PRO A 74 40.07 -12.05 1.01
N GLU A 75 39.94 -11.47 2.20
CA GLU A 75 39.48 -12.14 3.43
C GLU A 75 37.97 -12.48 3.42
N VAL A 76 37.17 -11.70 2.68
CA VAL A 76 35.72 -11.95 2.50
C VAL A 76 35.49 -12.95 1.36
N ALA A 77 36.32 -12.91 0.31
CA ALA A 77 36.31 -13.89 -0.77
C ALA A 77 36.70 -15.30 -0.28
N GLU A 78 37.66 -15.41 0.64
CA GLU A 78 38.11 -16.69 1.20
C GLU A 78 37.04 -17.32 2.10
N ARG A 79 36.36 -16.53 2.95
CA ARG A 79 35.27 -17.01 3.82
C ARG A 79 33.99 -17.40 3.07
N VAL A 80 33.77 -16.86 1.88
CA VAL A 80 32.65 -17.25 1.02
C VAL A 80 33.00 -18.39 0.05
N ALA A 81 34.29 -18.57 -0.27
CA ALA A 81 34.77 -19.76 -0.97
C ALA A 81 34.69 -21.04 -0.10
N GLU A 82 34.70 -20.90 1.23
CA GLU A 82 34.51 -22.01 2.17
C GLU A 82 33.05 -22.41 2.38
N VAL A 83 32.09 -21.59 1.95
CA VAL A 83 30.67 -21.95 1.97
C VAL A 83 30.37 -22.72 0.67
N PRO A 84 29.91 -23.98 0.74
CA PRO A 84 29.51 -24.72 -0.46
C PRO A 84 28.49 -23.89 -1.26
N PRO A 85 28.68 -23.69 -2.59
CA PRO A 85 27.81 -22.83 -3.40
C PRO A 85 26.32 -23.22 -3.34
N ASP A 86 26.05 -24.48 -2.99
CA ASP A 86 24.75 -25.11 -2.80
C ASP A 86 23.97 -24.54 -1.59
N LEU A 87 24.67 -24.02 -0.58
CA LEU A 87 24.09 -23.42 0.63
C LEU A 87 23.74 -21.93 0.47
N LEU A 88 24.35 -21.23 -0.49
CA LEU A 88 24.08 -19.81 -0.73
C LEU A 88 22.82 -19.57 -1.61
N ARG A 89 22.23 -20.64 -2.18
CA ARG A 89 21.17 -20.50 -3.20
C ARG A 89 19.77 -20.98 -2.80
N THR A 90 19.53 -21.53 -1.61
CA THR A 90 18.27 -22.29 -1.45
C THR A 90 17.64 -22.24 -0.06
N VAL A 91 17.09 -21.08 0.30
CA VAL A 91 15.86 -21.05 1.10
C VAL A 91 14.77 -20.41 0.26
N ARG A 92 14.25 -21.17 -0.71
CA ARG A 92 12.98 -20.82 -1.37
C ARG A 92 11.85 -21.35 -0.51
N VAL A 93 11.20 -20.48 0.25
CA VAL A 93 10.02 -20.86 1.03
C VAL A 93 8.86 -21.06 0.05
N ARG A 94 8.54 -22.32 -0.26
CA ARG A 94 7.35 -22.64 -1.06
C ARG A 94 6.11 -22.37 -0.22
N HIS A 95 5.36 -21.32 -0.55
CA HIS A 95 4.07 -21.05 0.07
C HIS A 95 2.98 -21.88 -0.62
N ASP A 96 2.82 -23.13 -0.20
CA ASP A 96 1.73 -24.03 -0.60
C ASP A 96 0.38 -23.67 0.07
N ARG A 97 0.16 -22.39 0.34
CA ARG A 97 -1.15 -21.91 0.81
C ARG A 97 -1.92 -21.43 -0.41
N THR A 98 -3.23 -21.67 -0.40
CA THR A 98 -4.18 -20.99 -1.28
C THR A 98 -3.79 -19.52 -1.37
N PRO A 99 -3.74 -18.91 -2.57
CA PRO A 99 -3.16 -17.59 -2.79
C PRO A 99 -4.01 -16.49 -2.13
N VAL A 100 -3.94 -16.38 -0.81
CA VAL A 100 -4.58 -15.35 -0.02
C VAL A 100 -3.65 -14.14 -0.01
N PRO A 101 -4.12 -12.95 -0.42
CA PRO A 101 -3.32 -11.75 -0.36
C PRO A 101 -2.86 -11.45 1.08
N ALA A 102 -1.59 -11.12 1.24
CA ALA A 102 -0.98 -10.75 2.51
C ALA A 102 0.13 -9.72 2.29
N TRP A 103 0.70 -9.19 3.37
CA TRP A 103 1.87 -8.32 3.31
C TRP A 103 3.16 -9.14 3.25
N TRP A 104 4.05 -8.76 2.35
CA TRP A 104 5.35 -9.38 2.10
C TRP A 104 6.44 -8.33 2.14
N THR A 105 7.63 -8.71 2.58
CA THR A 105 8.85 -7.92 2.38
C THR A 105 9.53 -8.45 1.14
N THR A 106 9.83 -7.58 0.17
CA THR A 106 10.51 -7.95 -1.07
C THR A 106 11.78 -7.14 -1.28
N VAL A 107 12.82 -7.76 -1.82
CA VAL A 107 14.04 -7.08 -2.31
C VAL A 107 14.19 -7.43 -3.79
N PHE A 108 14.36 -6.42 -4.66
CA PHE A 108 14.35 -6.59 -6.12
C PHE A 108 13.17 -7.46 -6.62
N SER A 109 11.96 -7.21 -6.08
CA SER A 109 10.72 -7.94 -6.40
C SER A 109 10.64 -9.41 -5.94
N THR A 110 11.65 -9.90 -5.22
CA THR A 110 11.67 -11.27 -4.66
C THR A 110 11.28 -11.23 -3.19
N ILE A 111 10.41 -12.15 -2.75
CA ILE A 111 10.00 -12.27 -1.35
C ILE A 111 11.19 -12.69 -0.48
N VAL A 112 11.49 -11.87 0.53
CA VAL A 112 12.52 -12.14 1.55
C VAL A 112 11.91 -12.35 2.94
N GLY A 113 10.63 -12.02 3.15
CA GLY A 113 9.93 -12.24 4.43
C GLY A 113 8.40 -12.14 4.33
N GLY A 114 7.71 -12.72 5.31
CA GLY A 114 6.25 -12.73 5.44
C GLY A 114 5.63 -14.14 5.53
N PRO A 115 4.29 -14.26 5.49
CA PRO A 115 3.31 -13.17 5.41
C PRO A 115 3.24 -12.39 6.73
N TRP A 116 3.20 -11.07 6.64
CA TRP A 116 3.05 -10.15 7.77
C TRP A 116 1.58 -9.77 8.00
N ALA A 117 1.25 -9.41 9.23
CA ALA A 117 -0.11 -9.01 9.59
C ALA A 117 -0.49 -7.66 8.96
N ASP A 118 0.46 -6.73 8.89
CA ASP A 118 0.26 -5.40 8.35
C ASP A 118 1.49 -4.87 7.59
N ARG A 119 1.32 -3.67 6.99
CA ARG A 119 2.35 -2.97 6.24
C ARG A 119 3.53 -2.56 7.12
N HIS A 120 3.27 -2.22 8.38
CA HIS A 120 4.30 -1.72 9.29
C HIS A 120 5.29 -2.84 9.61
N ASP A 121 4.81 -4.02 9.99
CA ASP A 121 5.63 -5.20 10.24
C ASP A 121 6.48 -5.58 9.00
N ALA A 122 5.87 -5.58 7.82
CA ALA A 122 6.56 -5.86 6.56
C ALA A 122 7.65 -4.84 6.24
N SER A 123 7.42 -3.56 6.57
CA SER A 123 8.40 -2.48 6.35
C SER A 123 9.53 -2.56 7.38
N GLN A 124 9.22 -2.85 8.64
CA GLN A 124 10.22 -3.01 9.70
C GLN A 124 11.13 -4.20 9.43
N ALA A 125 10.59 -5.31 8.93
CA ALA A 125 11.38 -6.50 8.58
C ALA A 125 12.42 -6.26 7.46
N GLY A 126 12.21 -5.22 6.64
CA GLY A 126 13.14 -4.82 5.57
C GLY A 126 13.95 -3.56 5.89
N ALA A 127 13.84 -3.00 7.11
CA ALA A 127 14.38 -1.67 7.40
C ALA A 127 15.91 -1.53 7.21
N ASP A 128 16.65 -2.64 7.32
CA ASP A 128 18.09 -2.68 7.17
C ASP A 128 18.56 -2.77 5.70
N ASP A 129 17.64 -2.96 4.75
CA ASP A 129 17.93 -3.07 3.32
C ASP A 129 17.23 -1.93 2.54
N PRO A 130 17.98 -1.02 1.88
CA PRO A 130 17.40 0.12 1.18
C PRO A 130 16.54 -0.27 -0.03
N ASP A 131 16.73 -1.48 -0.57
CA ASP A 131 15.98 -2.01 -1.71
C ASP A 131 14.78 -2.86 -1.25
N ALA A 132 14.55 -2.96 0.07
CA ALA A 132 13.39 -3.64 0.62
C ALA A 132 12.11 -2.81 0.53
N HIS A 133 11.02 -3.48 0.13
CA HIS A 133 9.70 -2.89 0.01
C HIS A 133 8.64 -3.78 0.65
N ALA A 134 7.69 -3.16 1.33
CA ALA A 134 6.47 -3.82 1.77
C ALA A 134 5.46 -3.88 0.61
N VAL A 135 5.09 -5.09 0.19
CA VAL A 135 4.18 -5.33 -0.94
C VAL A 135 2.99 -6.16 -0.48
N TYR A 136 1.78 -5.70 -0.77
CA TYR A 136 0.57 -6.49 -0.56
C TYR A 136 0.24 -7.29 -1.81
N GLY A 137 -0.01 -8.59 -1.67
CA GLY A 137 -0.36 -9.42 -2.82
C GLY A 137 -0.30 -10.92 -2.56
N CYS A 138 -0.41 -11.69 -3.64
CA CYS A 138 -0.34 -13.14 -3.60
C CYS A 138 1.08 -13.60 -3.93
N ALA A 139 1.73 -14.32 -3.02
CA ALA A 139 2.99 -14.99 -3.31
C ALA A 139 2.83 -15.93 -4.51
N GLN A 140 3.78 -15.87 -5.45
CA GLN A 140 3.85 -16.70 -6.64
C GLN A 140 4.85 -17.86 -6.47
N PRO A 141 4.70 -18.95 -7.24
CA PRO A 141 5.63 -20.08 -7.18
C PRO A 141 7.09 -19.73 -7.52
N ASP A 142 7.32 -18.65 -8.27
CA ASP A 142 8.64 -18.14 -8.64
C ASP A 142 9.32 -17.32 -7.51
N GLY A 143 8.65 -17.14 -6.37
CA GLY A 143 9.15 -16.36 -5.24
C GLY A 143 8.86 -14.86 -5.33
N THR A 144 8.09 -14.41 -6.33
CA THR A 144 7.66 -13.01 -6.46
C THR A 144 6.29 -12.79 -5.81
N VAL A 145 5.87 -11.52 -5.74
CA VAL A 145 4.52 -11.15 -5.32
C VAL A 145 3.72 -10.67 -6.52
N ALA A 146 2.60 -11.33 -6.82
CA ALA A 146 1.59 -10.76 -7.69
C ALA A 146 0.87 -9.65 -6.90
N ALA A 147 1.35 -8.41 -7.06
CA ALA A 147 0.89 -7.24 -6.33
C ALA A 147 -0.63 -7.04 -6.49
N ARG A 148 -1.27 -6.64 -5.39
CA ARG A 148 -2.69 -6.27 -5.36
C ARG A 148 -2.84 -4.95 -4.60
N PRO A 149 -3.89 -4.16 -4.88
CA PRO A 149 -4.23 -3.03 -4.03
C PRO A 149 -4.42 -3.49 -2.59
N ALA A 150 -3.73 -2.81 -1.67
CA ALA A 150 -3.82 -3.11 -0.26
C ALA A 150 -5.21 -2.74 0.31
N PRO A 151 -5.66 -3.36 1.42
CA PRO A 151 -7.00 -3.10 1.96
C PRO A 151 -7.23 -1.64 2.37
N ASP A 152 -6.20 -0.98 2.90
CA ASP A 152 -6.18 0.45 3.23
C ASP A 152 -6.32 1.32 1.97
N GLN A 153 -5.57 1.00 0.92
CA GLN A 153 -5.68 1.66 -0.39
C GLN A 153 -7.10 1.51 -0.98
N LEU A 154 -7.67 0.29 -0.95
CA LEU A 154 -9.04 0.05 -1.40
C LEU A 154 -10.08 0.77 -0.53
N SER A 155 -9.82 0.94 0.76
CA SER A 155 -10.67 1.73 1.64
C SER A 155 -10.62 3.21 1.28
N TRP A 156 -9.43 3.74 1.02
CA TRP A 156 -9.22 5.11 0.57
C TRP A 156 -9.90 5.38 -0.77
N GLU A 157 -9.73 4.51 -1.76
CA GLU A 157 -10.36 4.64 -3.09
C GLU A 157 -11.89 4.65 -3.01
N ARG A 158 -12.48 3.79 -2.16
CA ARG A 158 -13.94 3.79 -1.93
C ARG A 158 -14.42 5.07 -1.25
N HIS A 159 -13.67 5.56 -0.27
CA HIS A 159 -13.97 6.82 0.41
C HIS A 159 -13.92 8.00 -0.57
N LEU A 160 -12.84 8.08 -1.37
CA LEU A 160 -12.69 9.10 -2.40
C LEU A 160 -13.82 9.01 -3.45
N SER A 161 -14.11 7.82 -3.98
CA SER A 161 -15.19 7.61 -4.94
C SER A 161 -16.54 8.11 -4.40
N THR A 162 -16.85 7.78 -3.13
CA THR A 162 -18.09 8.21 -2.48
C THR A 162 -18.22 9.73 -2.45
N HIS A 163 -17.10 10.45 -2.26
CA HIS A 163 -17.11 11.91 -2.33
C HIS A 163 -17.21 12.41 -3.78
N LEU A 164 -16.45 11.84 -4.71
CA LEU A 164 -16.50 12.27 -6.12
C LEU A 164 -17.88 12.05 -6.76
N ASP A 165 -18.63 11.02 -6.33
CA ASP A 165 -20.00 10.77 -6.77
C ASP A 165 -20.99 11.88 -6.38
N ARG A 166 -20.64 12.73 -5.41
CA ARG A 166 -21.42 13.91 -5.00
C ARG A 166 -21.21 15.11 -5.93
N LEU A 167 -20.15 15.10 -6.73
CA LEU A 167 -19.89 16.20 -7.65
C LEU A 167 -21.00 16.31 -8.69
N ARG A 168 -21.33 17.55 -8.99
CA ARG A 168 -22.27 17.92 -10.03
C ARG A 168 -21.62 18.90 -10.99
N ASP A 169 -22.04 18.85 -12.24
CA ASP A 169 -21.73 19.90 -13.21
C ASP A 169 -22.54 21.17 -12.92
N ASP A 170 -22.32 22.20 -13.72
CA ASP A 170 -23.02 23.48 -13.65
C ASP A 170 -24.53 23.38 -13.93
N ASP A 171 -24.98 22.33 -14.62
CA ASP A 171 -26.38 22.05 -14.87
C ASP A 171 -27.02 21.18 -13.77
N GLY A 172 -26.25 20.78 -12.75
CA GLY A 172 -26.69 19.94 -11.65
C GLY A 172 -26.72 18.43 -11.98
N GLY A 173 -26.22 18.02 -13.14
CA GLY A 173 -26.01 16.63 -13.52
C GLY A 173 -24.71 16.05 -12.94
N PRO A 174 -24.51 14.71 -12.97
CA PRO A 174 -23.22 14.13 -12.56
C PRO A 174 -22.11 14.50 -13.56
N ILE A 175 -20.88 14.64 -13.09
CA ILE A 175 -19.73 14.86 -13.98
C ILE A 175 -19.51 13.61 -14.84
N ARG A 176 -19.79 13.71 -16.15
CA ARG A 176 -19.70 12.57 -17.09
C ARG A 176 -18.50 12.62 -18.04
N SER A 177 -17.93 13.81 -18.26
CA SER A 177 -16.89 14.00 -19.27
C SER A 177 -15.52 14.20 -18.64
N LEU A 178 -14.66 13.18 -18.75
CA LEU A 178 -13.23 13.28 -18.43
C LEU A 178 -12.41 13.94 -19.55
N ARG A 179 -13.06 14.35 -20.65
CA ARG A 179 -12.43 15.07 -21.77
C ARG A 179 -12.53 16.58 -21.65
N ASP A 180 -13.19 17.04 -20.60
CA ASP A 180 -13.38 18.45 -20.34
C ASP A 180 -12.45 18.90 -19.22
N ASP A 181 -11.62 19.90 -19.53
CA ASP A 181 -10.58 20.40 -18.63
C ASP A 181 -11.16 20.96 -17.32
N VAL A 182 -12.36 21.55 -17.36
CA VAL A 182 -13.01 22.11 -16.17
C VAL A 182 -13.52 21.00 -15.25
N ALA A 183 -14.11 19.94 -15.80
CA ALA A 183 -14.50 18.73 -15.06
C ALA A 183 -13.28 18.02 -14.48
N MET A 184 -12.20 17.89 -15.24
CA MET A 184 -10.94 17.32 -14.75
C MET A 184 -10.36 18.14 -13.61
N LEU A 185 -10.36 19.47 -13.73
CA LEU A 185 -9.95 20.37 -12.65
C LEU A 185 -10.86 20.23 -11.42
N ALA A 186 -12.17 20.08 -11.60
CA ALA A 186 -13.11 19.88 -10.50
C ALA A 186 -12.83 18.56 -9.75
N LEU A 187 -12.56 17.48 -10.47
CA LEU A 187 -12.17 16.19 -9.89
C LEU A 187 -10.85 16.30 -9.11
N GLN A 188 -9.87 17.03 -9.64
CA GLN A 188 -8.59 17.27 -8.97
C GLN A 188 -8.76 18.10 -7.69
N VAL A 189 -9.51 19.19 -7.75
CA VAL A 189 -9.82 20.05 -6.59
C VAL A 189 -10.56 19.23 -5.53
N ALA A 190 -11.57 18.48 -5.91
CA ALA A 190 -12.33 17.63 -5.02
C ALA A 190 -11.46 16.56 -4.35
N GLY A 191 -10.64 15.85 -5.13
CA GLY A 191 -9.72 14.85 -4.62
C GLY A 191 -8.70 15.43 -3.65
N ALA A 192 -8.18 16.62 -3.93
CA ALA A 192 -7.25 17.33 -3.04
C ALA A 192 -7.92 17.72 -1.71
N LEU A 193 -9.17 18.18 -1.74
CA LEU A 193 -9.92 18.51 -0.52
C LEU A 193 -10.20 17.26 0.33
N VAL A 194 -10.66 16.17 -0.30
CA VAL A 194 -10.91 14.90 0.41
C VAL A 194 -9.60 14.34 0.98
N ALA A 195 -8.49 14.41 0.25
CA ALA A 195 -7.17 14.01 0.73
C ALA A 195 -6.66 14.88 1.90
N ALA A 196 -7.07 16.15 1.94
CA ALA A 196 -6.82 17.05 3.08
C ALA A 196 -7.79 16.83 4.26
N GLY A 197 -8.68 15.84 4.19
CA GLY A 197 -9.65 15.51 5.24
C GLY A 197 -10.92 16.37 5.21
N LEU A 198 -11.18 17.09 4.12
CA LEU A 198 -12.36 17.95 3.98
C LEU A 198 -13.43 17.27 3.13
N PRO A 199 -14.61 16.96 3.71
CA PRO A 199 -15.67 16.29 2.96
C PRO A 199 -16.32 17.24 1.95
N LEU A 200 -16.74 16.69 0.82
CA LEU A 200 -17.63 17.39 -0.12
C LEU A 200 -19.05 17.44 0.40
N ALA A 201 -19.68 18.59 0.22
CA ALA A 201 -21.09 18.80 0.53
C ALA A 201 -21.99 17.92 -0.33
N GLU A 202 -23.10 17.48 0.24
CA GLU A 202 -24.17 16.79 -0.46
C GLU A 202 -25.41 17.68 -0.48
N THR A 203 -25.61 18.40 -1.58
CA THR A 203 -26.69 19.40 -1.71
C THR A 203 -27.94 18.90 -2.43
N GLY A 204 -27.87 17.72 -3.04
CA GLY A 204 -28.99 17.12 -3.81
C GLY A 204 -29.40 15.71 -3.36
N GLY A 205 -28.85 15.21 -2.25
CA GLY A 205 -29.15 13.88 -1.72
C GLY A 205 -30.28 13.87 -0.69
N ALA A 206 -30.69 12.66 -0.27
CA ALA A 206 -31.71 12.47 0.77
C ALA A 206 -31.24 12.93 2.16
N GLU A 207 -29.93 12.93 2.40
CA GLU A 207 -29.31 13.41 3.64
C GLU A 207 -28.34 14.57 3.33
N PRO A 208 -28.79 15.83 3.47
CA PRO A 208 -27.93 16.97 3.20
C PRO A 208 -26.78 17.05 4.20
N HIS A 209 -25.56 16.85 3.70
CA HIS A 209 -24.33 16.96 4.48
C HIS A 209 -23.61 18.27 4.13
N GLY A 210 -23.21 19.02 5.17
CA GLY A 210 -22.34 20.19 5.02
C GLY A 210 -20.92 19.80 4.59
N GLY A 211 -20.20 20.72 3.97
CA GLY A 211 -18.85 20.47 3.46
C GLY A 211 -18.42 21.45 2.38
N ALA A 212 -17.33 21.12 1.69
CA ALA A 212 -16.84 21.91 0.57
C ALA A 212 -17.75 21.76 -0.65
N LEU A 213 -18.10 22.89 -1.25
CA LEU A 213 -18.78 22.96 -2.55
C LEU A 213 -17.72 23.11 -3.63
N VAL A 214 -17.84 22.27 -4.66
CA VAL A 214 -16.98 22.28 -5.84
C VAL A 214 -17.90 22.27 -7.05
N VAL A 215 -17.97 23.40 -7.75
CA VAL A 215 -18.90 23.61 -8.86
C VAL A 215 -18.10 23.99 -10.10
N PRO A 216 -18.09 23.16 -11.16
CA PRO A 216 -17.55 23.56 -12.46
C PRO A 216 -18.20 24.86 -12.93
N ALA A 217 -17.40 25.84 -13.33
CA ALA A 217 -17.86 27.16 -13.79
C ALA A 217 -17.42 27.37 -15.24
N ARG A 218 -18.03 26.61 -16.15
CA ARG A 218 -17.67 26.58 -17.60
C ARG A 218 -17.96 27.89 -18.30
N HIS A 219 -18.96 28.59 -17.83
CA HIS A 219 -19.46 29.83 -18.41
C HIS A 219 -18.93 31.08 -17.69
N ALA A 220 -18.03 30.90 -16.71
CA ALA A 220 -17.35 32.01 -16.06
C ALA A 220 -16.18 32.53 -16.92
N THR A 221 -15.82 33.80 -16.72
CA THR A 221 -14.64 34.42 -17.35
C THR A 221 -13.71 34.94 -16.25
N PRO A 222 -12.56 34.29 -15.97
CA PRO A 222 -12.07 33.07 -16.63
C PRO A 222 -12.88 31.82 -16.26
N THR A 223 -12.75 30.78 -17.08
CA THR A 223 -13.33 29.46 -16.80
C THR A 223 -12.57 28.77 -15.66
N GLY A 224 -13.26 27.96 -14.87
CA GLY A 224 -12.62 27.30 -13.73
C GLY A 224 -13.60 26.55 -12.84
N VAL A 225 -13.23 26.39 -11.58
CA VAL A 225 -14.03 25.67 -10.58
C VAL A 225 -14.32 26.62 -9.42
N ALA A 226 -15.59 26.95 -9.23
CA ALA A 226 -16.02 27.73 -8.09
C ALA A 226 -15.99 26.86 -6.82
N ILE A 227 -15.38 27.39 -5.77
CA ILE A 227 -15.33 26.76 -4.46
C ILE A 227 -16.12 27.58 -3.45
N GLY A 228 -16.77 26.87 -2.53
CA GLY A 228 -17.52 27.44 -1.43
C GLY A 228 -17.73 26.44 -0.31
N TRP A 229 -18.61 26.77 0.63
CA TRP A 229 -18.93 25.91 1.76
C TRP A 229 -20.44 25.82 1.96
N ALA A 230 -20.95 24.60 2.08
CA ALA A 230 -22.31 24.36 2.53
C ALA A 230 -22.31 24.07 4.02
N THR A 231 -23.02 24.89 4.79
CA THR A 231 -23.22 24.67 6.21
C THR A 231 -24.21 23.52 6.43
N HIS A 232 -23.91 22.64 7.39
CA HIS A 232 -24.82 21.55 7.73
C HIS A 232 -26.19 22.10 8.19
N PRO A 233 -27.33 21.58 7.71
CA PRO A 233 -28.66 22.09 8.07
C PRO A 233 -29.00 22.04 9.57
N HIS A 234 -28.33 21.16 10.31
CA HIS A 234 -28.44 21.06 11.77
C HIS A 234 -27.63 22.10 12.56
N LEU A 235 -26.68 22.83 11.96
CA LEU A 235 -25.88 23.81 12.71
C LEU A 235 -26.75 24.90 13.38
N PRO A 236 -27.77 25.49 12.71
CA PRO A 236 -28.66 26.46 13.35
C PRO A 236 -29.48 25.85 14.50
N ALA A 237 -29.83 24.56 14.41
CA ALA A 237 -30.61 23.86 15.43
C ALA A 237 -29.82 23.64 16.74
N LEU A 238 -28.49 23.75 16.71
CA LEU A 238 -27.66 23.63 17.91
C LEU A 238 -27.71 24.87 18.83
N GLY A 239 -28.42 25.94 18.44
CA GLY A 239 -28.81 27.06 19.32
C GLY A 239 -27.68 27.91 19.93
N ALA A 240 -26.42 27.51 19.76
CA ALA A 240 -25.24 28.14 20.34
C ALA A 240 -24.65 29.27 19.48
N HIS A 241 -25.14 29.45 18.26
CA HIS A 241 -24.59 30.39 17.28
C HIS A 241 -25.64 31.45 16.93
N SER A 242 -25.22 32.72 16.92
CA SER A 242 -26.09 33.80 16.42
C SER A 242 -26.37 33.60 14.92
N GLU A 243 -27.52 34.07 14.44
CA GLU A 243 -27.86 34.06 13.01
C GLU A 243 -26.76 34.74 12.16
N ALA A 244 -26.13 35.79 12.70
CA ALA A 244 -24.99 36.47 12.09
C ALA A 244 -23.75 35.55 11.96
N THR A 245 -23.50 34.69 12.94
CA THR A 245 -22.40 33.70 12.89
C THR A 245 -22.67 32.66 11.81
N ALA A 246 -23.89 32.13 11.73
CA ALA A 246 -24.29 31.17 10.70
C ALA A 246 -24.16 31.75 9.28
N ALA A 247 -24.47 33.05 9.11
CA ALA A 247 -24.36 33.76 7.83
C ALA A 247 -22.91 34.03 7.40
N THR A 248 -21.96 34.07 8.34
CA THR A 248 -20.55 34.40 8.05
C THR A 248 -19.70 33.13 7.84
N LEU A 249 -20.13 32.00 8.38
CA LEU A 249 -19.38 30.74 8.29
C LEU A 249 -19.03 30.31 6.85
N PRO A 250 -19.94 30.38 5.86
CA PRO A 250 -19.60 30.03 4.48
C PRO A 250 -18.43 30.86 3.91
N ASP A 251 -18.34 32.14 4.29
CA ASP A 251 -17.29 33.05 3.81
C ASP A 251 -15.94 32.72 4.45
N VAL A 252 -15.92 32.48 5.77
CA VAL A 252 -14.70 32.07 6.50
C VAL A 252 -14.17 30.75 5.96
N MET A 253 -15.05 29.77 5.78
CA MET A 253 -14.68 28.46 5.25
C MET A 253 -14.25 28.57 3.78
N GLY A 254 -14.94 29.37 2.96
CA GLY A 254 -14.54 29.65 1.58
C GLY A 254 -13.12 30.20 1.48
N TYR A 255 -12.76 31.15 2.35
CA TYR A 255 -11.41 31.69 2.43
C TYR A 255 -10.37 30.64 2.86
N ALA A 256 -10.71 29.82 3.85
CA ALA A 256 -9.84 28.75 4.33
C ALA A 256 -9.58 27.70 3.24
N LEU A 257 -10.63 27.29 2.51
CA LEU A 257 -10.52 26.39 1.37
C LEU A 257 -9.62 26.96 0.27
N ALA A 258 -9.83 28.22 -0.10
CA ALA A 258 -9.00 28.91 -1.07
C ALA A 258 -7.52 28.95 -0.65
N SER A 259 -7.26 29.24 0.62
CA SER A 259 -5.89 29.28 1.15
C SER A 259 -5.23 27.89 1.14
N LEU A 260 -5.97 26.85 1.55
CA LEU A 260 -5.49 25.47 1.49
C LEU A 260 -5.17 25.04 0.07
N LEU A 261 -6.08 25.26 -0.88
CA LEU A 261 -5.85 24.90 -2.28
C LEU A 261 -4.66 25.65 -2.87
N GLY A 262 -4.48 26.93 -2.51
CA GLY A 262 -3.27 27.69 -2.85
C GLY A 262 -1.99 27.04 -2.31
N ALA A 263 -1.99 26.57 -1.06
CA ALA A 263 -0.86 25.85 -0.47
C ALA A 263 -0.60 24.49 -1.13
N LEU A 264 -1.65 23.84 -1.67
CA LEU A 264 -1.56 22.62 -2.47
C LEU A 264 -1.16 22.88 -3.93
N GLY A 265 -0.88 24.14 -4.30
CA GLY A 265 -0.38 24.52 -5.63
C GLY A 265 -1.46 24.88 -6.65
N PHE A 266 -2.73 24.93 -6.26
CA PHE A 266 -3.79 25.40 -7.16
C PHE A 266 -3.76 26.92 -7.32
N ARG A 267 -4.11 27.39 -8.52
CA ARG A 267 -4.26 28.82 -8.79
C ARG A 267 -5.64 29.30 -8.37
N ILE A 268 -5.67 30.28 -7.48
CA ILE A 268 -6.90 30.86 -6.96
C ILE A 268 -7.08 32.28 -7.46
N GLN A 269 -8.23 32.56 -8.05
CA GLN A 269 -8.72 33.90 -8.32
C GLN A 269 -9.88 34.20 -7.37
N ARG A 270 -9.83 35.35 -6.70
CA ARG A 270 -11.00 35.84 -5.96
C ARG A 270 -12.06 36.30 -6.97
N GLY A 271 -13.30 35.86 -6.80
CA GLY A 271 -14.41 36.36 -7.60
C GLY A 271 -14.55 37.87 -7.39
N ALA A 272 -14.68 38.64 -8.47
CA ALA A 272 -14.93 40.06 -8.39
C ALA A 272 -16.38 40.28 -7.91
N GLY A 273 -16.57 40.49 -6.61
CA GLY A 273 -17.88 40.78 -6.03
C GLY A 273 -18.73 39.55 -5.63
N THR A 274 -18.24 38.33 -5.84
CA THR A 274 -18.87 37.11 -5.31
C THR A 274 -18.09 36.59 -4.11
N ARG A 275 -18.78 36.04 -3.11
CA ARG A 275 -18.19 35.35 -1.94
C ARG A 275 -17.52 34.01 -2.30
N SER A 276 -17.46 33.68 -3.60
CA SER A 276 -16.85 32.47 -4.13
C SER A 276 -15.42 32.73 -4.60
N HIS A 277 -14.56 31.75 -4.35
CA HIS A 277 -13.23 31.69 -4.95
C HIS A 277 -13.28 30.81 -6.19
N LEU A 278 -12.45 31.12 -7.18
CA LEU A 278 -12.39 30.40 -8.44
C LEU A 278 -11.01 29.76 -8.58
N VAL A 279 -10.97 28.45 -8.75
CA VAL A 279 -9.75 27.72 -9.12
C VAL A 279 -9.65 27.71 -10.64
N THR A 280 -8.53 28.16 -11.19
CA THR A 280 -8.30 28.18 -12.65
C THR A 280 -7.17 27.25 -13.04
N ALA A 281 -7.22 26.74 -14.27
CA ALA A 281 -6.10 25.98 -14.81
C ALA A 281 -4.84 26.88 -14.89
N ALA A 282 -3.67 26.29 -14.67
CA ALA A 282 -2.44 26.97 -15.00
C ALA A 282 -2.38 27.18 -16.53
N PRO A 283 -1.93 28.34 -17.03
CA PRO A 283 -1.71 28.58 -18.44
C PRO A 283 -0.70 27.53 -18.90
N THR A 284 -1.05 26.86 -19.99
CA THR A 284 -0.10 26.10 -20.78
C THR A 284 0.99 27.05 -21.24
N THR A 285 2.15 26.98 -20.58
CA THR A 285 3.40 27.60 -21.05
C THR A 285 3.91 26.90 -22.29
#